data_AF-A0A5J6V6E9-F1
#
_entry.id   AF-A0A5J6V6E9-F1
#
_cell.length_a   1.000
_cell.length_b   1.000
_cell.length_c   1.000
_cell.angle_alpha   90.00
_cell.angle_beta   90.00
_cell.angle_gamma   90.00
#
_symmetry.space_group_name_H-M   'P 1'
#
loop_
_entity.id
_entity.type
_entity.pdbx_description
1 polymer ?
#
loop_
_entity_poly.entity_id
_entity_poly.type
_entity_poly.pdbx_seq_one_letter_code
_entity_poly.pdbx_strand_id
1 'polypeptide(L)'
;MSGARPTRGRFERTVRAVLRQSADDERPLTGYVALGAGYALTAGVALVASTRNGTTGQPVSAGDLARITVATHRLSRLITKETVTAPLRARFTTPVGPGMASEVNEEVATDPHHDPLSHAVGELLTCPFCMAQWTATALVGAHLVAPRQARLATAVLTAVAGADALHFLYASLDRLPKSG
;
A
#
# COMPACT_ATOMS: atom_id res chain seq x y z
N MET A 1 41.86 8.97 9.68
CA MET A 1 40.83 8.09 9.07
C MET A 1 39.99 8.96 8.14
N SER A 2 40.32 8.99 6.84
CA SER A 2 39.73 9.91 5.86
C SER A 2 38.71 9.18 5.01
N GLY A 3 37.44 9.57 5.11
CA GLY A 3 36.33 8.99 4.35
C GLY A 3 36.45 9.31 2.86
N ALA A 4 36.55 8.26 2.05
CA ALA A 4 36.55 8.38 0.60
C ALA A 4 35.20 8.95 0.13
N ARG A 5 35.18 10.21 -0.30
CA ARG A 5 34.03 10.77 -1.04
C ARG A 5 33.89 9.94 -2.32
N PRO A 6 32.75 9.29 -2.58
CA PRO A 6 32.54 8.61 -3.85
C PRO A 6 32.75 9.65 -4.97
N THR A 7 33.66 9.34 -5.89
CA THR A 7 34.04 10.24 -6.98
C THR A 7 32.78 10.71 -7.70
N ARG A 8 32.52 12.02 -7.69
CA ARG A 8 31.35 12.68 -8.28
C ARG A 8 30.92 12.09 -9.64
N GLY A 9 31.88 11.69 -10.48
CA GLY A 9 31.61 11.04 -11.77
C GLY A 9 31.00 9.63 -11.73
N ARG A 10 31.20 8.85 -10.66
CA ARG A 10 30.51 7.55 -10.47
C ARG A 10 29.04 7.78 -10.12
N PHE A 11 28.76 8.71 -9.21
CA PHE A 11 27.40 9.08 -8.83
C PHE A 11 26.63 9.65 -10.03
N GLU A 12 27.21 10.59 -10.77
CA GLU A 12 26.59 11.17 -11.97
C GLU A 12 26.32 10.13 -13.06
N ARG A 13 27.20 9.13 -13.23
CA ARG A 13 26.96 8.01 -14.15
C ARG A 13 25.83 7.10 -13.69
N THR A 14 25.76 6.78 -12.40
CA THR A 14 24.67 5.96 -11.83
C THR A 14 23.34 6.69 -11.94
N VAL A 15 23.29 7.98 -11.57
CA VAL A 15 22.08 8.81 -11.70
C VAL A 15 21.65 8.90 -13.16
N ARG A 16 22.58 9.13 -14.10
CA ARG A 16 22.26 9.18 -15.53
C ARG A 16 21.81 7.83 -16.09
N ALA A 17 22.35 6.71 -15.59
CA ALA A 17 21.92 5.38 -15.96
C ALA A 17 20.49 5.09 -15.45
N VAL A 18 20.18 5.46 -14.20
CA VAL A 18 18.83 5.35 -13.63
C VAL A 18 17.85 6.23 -14.40
N LEU A 19 18.21 7.48 -14.70
CA LEU A 19 17.35 8.40 -15.46
C LEU A 19 17.11 7.93 -16.91
N ARG A 20 18.11 7.29 -17.54
CA ARG A 20 17.96 6.67 -18.88
C ARG A 20 17.09 5.42 -18.83
N GLN A 21 17.30 4.55 -17.85
CA GLN A 21 16.41 3.40 -17.60
C GLN A 21 14.95 3.87 -17.42
N SER A 22 14.72 4.96 -16.69
CA SER A 22 13.39 5.57 -16.52
C SER A 22 12.82 6.20 -17.79
N ALA A 23 13.65 6.55 -18.78
CA ALA A 23 13.21 7.12 -20.06
C ALA A 23 12.96 6.04 -21.12
N ASP A 24 13.69 4.92 -21.06
CA ASP A 24 13.50 3.74 -21.93
C ASP A 24 12.42 2.77 -21.39
N ASP A 25 12.06 2.85 -20.10
CA ASP A 25 10.83 2.29 -19.55
C ASP A 25 9.65 3.10 -20.14
N GLU A 26 9.20 2.76 -21.34
CA GLU A 26 7.90 3.20 -21.87
C GLU A 26 6.78 2.56 -21.04
N ARG A 27 6.66 3.04 -19.80
CA ARG A 27 5.58 2.70 -18.88
C ARG A 27 4.29 3.12 -19.58
N PRO A 28 3.31 2.21 -19.73
CA PRO A 28 2.06 2.52 -20.41
C PRO A 28 1.29 3.57 -19.62
N LEU A 29 1.48 4.85 -19.96
CA LEU A 29 0.96 5.99 -19.20
C LEU A 29 -0.57 5.96 -19.07
N THR A 30 -1.27 5.36 -20.03
CA THR A 30 -2.73 5.29 -20.06
C THR A 30 -3.30 4.65 -18.79
N GLY A 31 -2.72 3.53 -18.34
CA GLY A 31 -3.19 2.84 -17.13
C GLY A 31 -3.01 3.69 -15.86
N TYR A 32 -1.86 4.34 -15.73
CA TYR A 32 -1.58 5.22 -14.58
C TYR A 32 -2.41 6.50 -14.60
N VAL A 33 -2.66 7.09 -15.77
CA VAL A 33 -3.54 8.25 -15.89
C VAL A 33 -4.96 7.88 -15.48
N ALA A 34 -5.44 6.70 -15.88
CA ALA A 34 -6.75 6.20 -15.44
C ALA A 34 -6.81 6.00 -13.92
N LEU A 35 -5.79 5.39 -13.32
CA LEU A 35 -5.70 5.25 -11.86
C LEU A 35 -5.62 6.61 -11.15
N GLY A 36 -4.84 7.54 -11.67
CA GLY A 36 -4.72 8.90 -11.13
C GLY A 36 -6.04 9.67 -11.20
N ALA A 37 -6.77 9.56 -12.32
CA ALA A 37 -8.10 10.14 -12.48
C ALA A 37 -9.11 9.50 -11.52
N GLY A 38 -9.07 8.17 -11.37
CA GLY A 38 -9.88 7.45 -10.39
C GLY A 38 -9.58 7.90 -8.96
N TYR A 39 -8.30 8.07 -8.62
CA TYR A 39 -7.90 8.57 -7.31
C TYR A 39 -8.43 9.98 -7.06
N ALA A 40 -8.23 10.90 -8.01
CA ALA A 40 -8.75 12.26 -7.93
C ALA A 40 -10.27 12.29 -7.78
N LEU A 41 -10.99 11.42 -8.49
CA LEU A 41 -12.44 11.28 -8.36
C LEU A 41 -12.83 10.78 -6.96
N THR A 42 -12.18 9.74 -6.44
CA THR A 42 -12.49 9.22 -5.09
C THR A 42 -12.23 10.26 -4.00
N ALA A 43 -11.10 10.97 -4.07
CA ALA A 43 -10.78 12.06 -3.16
C ALA A 43 -11.77 13.23 -3.29
N GLY A 44 -12.13 13.60 -4.52
CA GLY A 44 -13.10 14.65 -4.81
C GLY A 44 -14.50 14.34 -4.29
N VAL A 45 -14.97 13.10 -4.47
CA VAL A 45 -16.26 12.63 -3.93
C VAL A 45 -16.25 12.67 -2.40
N ALA A 46 -15.18 12.19 -1.76
CA ALA A 46 -15.04 12.27 -0.31
C ALA A 46 -15.07 13.72 0.20
N LEU A 47 -14.37 14.63 -0.50
CA LEU A 47 -14.37 16.05 -0.18
C LEU A 47 -15.77 16.66 -0.31
N VAL A 48 -16.46 16.44 -1.44
CA VAL A 48 -17.82 16.94 -1.67
C VAL A 48 -18.83 16.36 -0.67
N ALA A 49 -18.69 15.09 -0.30
CA ALA A 49 -19.52 14.49 0.72
C ALA A 49 -19.27 15.12 2.10
N SER A 50 -18.00 15.38 2.45
CA SER A 50 -17.63 16.01 3.72
C SER A 50 -18.16 17.44 3.83
N THR A 51 -18.14 18.22 2.74
CA THR A 51 -18.68 19.58 2.71
C THR A 51 -20.20 19.59 2.86
N ARG A 52 -20.90 18.68 2.17
CA ARG A 52 -22.36 18.52 2.30
C ARG A 52 -22.78 18.10 3.70
N ASN A 53 -21.98 17.29 4.38
CA ASN A 53 -22.24 16.83 5.74
C ASN A 53 -21.76 17.82 6.82
N GLY A 54 -21.16 18.96 6.44
CA GLY A 54 -20.64 19.96 7.38
C GLY A 54 -19.43 19.49 8.20
N THR A 55 -18.66 18.52 7.70
CA THR A 55 -17.57 17.86 8.44
C THR A 55 -16.17 18.31 8.03
N THR A 56 -16.04 19.17 7.01
CA THR A 56 -14.76 19.65 6.44
C THR A 56 -13.81 20.30 7.46
N GLY A 57 -14.33 20.82 8.57
CA GLY A 57 -13.55 21.47 9.63
C GLY A 57 -13.27 20.61 10.85
N GLN A 58 -13.69 19.34 10.88
CA GLN A 58 -13.46 18.47 12.03
C GLN A 58 -12.00 17.97 12.04
N PRO A 59 -11.20 18.30 13.07
CA PRO A 59 -9.82 17.85 13.13
C PRO A 59 -9.77 16.33 13.35
N VAL A 60 -8.88 15.66 12.62
CA VAL A 60 -8.54 14.26 12.92
C VAL A 60 -7.71 14.25 14.20
N SER A 61 -8.24 13.65 15.26
CA SER A 61 -7.52 13.55 16.53
C SER A 61 -6.23 12.74 16.36
N ALA A 62 -5.20 12.99 17.18
CA ALA A 62 -3.95 12.23 17.12
C ALA A 62 -4.17 10.71 17.32
N GLY A 63 -5.15 10.33 18.16
CA GLY A 63 -5.52 8.94 18.37
C GLY A 63 -6.33 8.32 17.22
N ASP A 64 -7.10 9.11 16.47
CA ASP A 64 -7.70 8.66 15.22
C ASP A 64 -6.61 8.49 14.14
N LEU A 65 -5.68 9.45 14.03
CA LEU A 65 -4.56 9.39 13.08
C LEU A 65 -3.69 8.15 13.32
N ALA A 66 -3.31 7.87 14.57
CA ALA A 66 -2.53 6.69 14.92
C ALA A 66 -3.23 5.38 14.51
N ARG A 67 -4.55 5.26 14.78
CA ARG A 67 -5.34 4.10 14.36
C ARG A 67 -5.46 4.01 12.85
N ILE A 68 -5.68 5.13 12.16
CA ILE A 68 -5.72 5.17 10.69
C ILE A 68 -4.38 4.71 10.12
N THR A 69 -3.24 5.14 10.68
CA THR A 69 -1.90 4.71 10.22
C THR A 69 -1.73 3.20 10.34
N VAL A 70 -2.02 2.61 11.50
CA VAL A 70 -1.91 1.15 11.70
C VAL A 70 -2.90 0.40 10.82
N ALA A 71 -4.15 0.88 10.75
CA ALA A 71 -5.19 0.29 9.91
C ALA A 71 -4.85 0.36 8.42
N THR A 72 -4.25 1.45 7.95
CA THR A 72 -3.77 1.64 6.57
C THR A 72 -2.69 0.62 6.26
N HIS A 73 -1.70 0.48 7.14
CA HIS A 73 -0.66 -0.53 6.98
C HIS A 73 -1.25 -1.94 6.91
N ARG A 74 -2.17 -2.28 7.81
CA ARG A 74 -2.76 -3.62 7.82
C ARG A 74 -3.63 -3.90 6.60
N LEU A 75 -4.50 -2.95 6.23
CA LEU A 75 -5.44 -3.10 5.13
C LEU A 75 -4.71 -3.15 3.79
N SER A 76 -3.68 -2.32 3.59
CA SER A 76 -2.91 -2.34 2.35
C SER A 76 -2.23 -3.69 2.14
N ARG A 77 -1.66 -4.28 3.19
CA ARG A 77 -1.07 -5.62 3.13
C ARG A 77 -2.12 -6.73 3.04
N LEU A 78 -3.29 -6.55 3.65
CA LEU A 78 -4.40 -7.48 3.49
C LEU A 78 -4.85 -7.58 2.03
N ILE A 79 -4.91 -6.44 1.34
CA ILE A 79 -5.30 -6.42 -0.07
C ILE A 79 -4.17 -6.96 -0.97
N THR A 80 -2.90 -6.63 -0.68
CA THR A 80 -1.78 -6.85 -1.61
C THR A 80 -0.91 -8.07 -1.32
N LYS A 81 -1.09 -8.75 -0.19
CA LYS A 81 -0.18 -9.81 0.27
C LYS A 81 -0.87 -11.02 0.87
N GLU A 82 -1.97 -10.88 1.61
CA GLU A 82 -2.64 -12.01 2.26
C GLU A 82 -3.08 -13.11 1.28
N THR A 83 -2.77 -14.36 1.58
CA THR A 83 -3.18 -15.49 0.74
C THR A 83 -4.70 -15.60 0.62
N VAL A 84 -5.46 -15.21 1.65
CA VAL A 84 -6.94 -15.25 1.61
C VAL A 84 -7.54 -14.29 0.58
N THR A 85 -6.83 -13.20 0.22
CA THR A 85 -7.27 -12.26 -0.82
C THR A 85 -6.67 -12.57 -2.20
N ALA A 86 -5.83 -13.60 -2.34
CA ALA A 86 -5.25 -14.00 -3.63
C ALA A 86 -6.30 -14.25 -4.74
N PRO A 87 -7.48 -14.84 -4.48
CA PRO A 87 -8.51 -14.99 -5.52
C PRO A 87 -8.98 -13.67 -6.13
N LEU A 88 -8.95 -12.57 -5.36
CA LEU A 88 -9.31 -11.23 -5.86
C LEU A 88 -8.22 -10.65 -6.78
N ARG A 89 -6.97 -11.11 -6.62
CA ARG A 89 -5.79 -10.64 -7.36
C ARG A 89 -5.42 -11.54 -8.55
N ALA A 90 -5.93 -12.76 -8.59
CA ALA A 90 -5.55 -13.79 -9.56
C ALA A 90 -5.75 -13.40 -11.03
N ARG A 91 -6.61 -12.40 -11.33
CA ARG A 91 -6.77 -11.89 -12.70
C ARG A 91 -5.62 -10.99 -13.15
N PHE A 92 -4.98 -10.30 -12.22
CA PHE A 92 -3.99 -9.24 -12.49
C PHE A 92 -2.57 -9.64 -12.12
N THR A 93 -2.41 -10.75 -11.38
CA THR A 93 -1.15 -11.10 -10.73
C THR A 93 -0.87 -12.60 -10.76
N THR A 94 0.40 -12.97 -10.69
CA THR A 94 0.89 -14.35 -10.62
C THR A 94 1.70 -14.57 -9.35
N PRO A 95 1.43 -15.63 -8.56
CA PRO A 95 2.24 -15.97 -7.40
C PRO A 95 3.68 -16.31 -7.78
N VAL A 96 4.64 -15.69 -7.09
CA VAL A 96 6.09 -15.92 -7.28
C VAL A 96 6.75 -16.61 -6.09
N GLY A 97 6.09 -16.65 -4.94
CA GLY A 97 6.61 -17.34 -3.76
C GLY A 97 5.95 -16.92 -2.45
N PRO A 98 6.33 -17.55 -1.34
CA PRO A 98 5.80 -17.19 -0.02
C PRO A 98 6.25 -15.78 0.39
N GLY A 99 5.36 -15.06 1.09
CA GLY A 99 5.64 -13.82 1.80
C GLY A 99 5.96 -14.07 3.27
N MET A 100 5.53 -13.16 4.16
CA MET A 100 5.51 -13.47 5.59
C MET A 100 4.40 -14.49 5.92
N ALA A 101 4.21 -14.82 7.19
CA ALA A 101 3.16 -15.76 7.60
C ALA A 101 1.79 -15.33 7.05
N SER A 102 1.09 -16.27 6.41
CA SER A 102 -0.21 -16.07 5.74
C SER A 102 -0.17 -15.18 4.49
N GLU A 103 1.00 -14.95 3.90
CA GLU A 103 1.15 -14.09 2.73
C GLU A 103 1.79 -14.78 1.54
N VAL A 104 1.49 -14.23 0.38
CA VAL A 104 2.04 -14.61 -0.92
C VAL A 104 2.61 -13.38 -1.61
N ASN A 105 3.83 -13.52 -2.13
CA ASN A 105 4.40 -12.56 -3.06
C ASN A 105 3.89 -12.88 -4.46
N GLU A 106 3.43 -11.84 -5.15
CA GLU A 106 2.91 -11.92 -6.51
C GLU A 106 3.56 -10.83 -7.36
N GLU A 107 3.65 -11.08 -8.66
CA GLU A 107 4.07 -10.11 -9.67
C GLU A 107 2.91 -9.83 -10.66
N VAL A 108 3.05 -8.79 -11.47
CA VAL A 108 2.01 -8.41 -12.43
C VAL A 108 1.94 -9.44 -13.56
N ALA A 109 0.75 -9.99 -13.81
CA ALA A 109 0.54 -11.05 -14.79
C ALA A 109 0.36 -10.54 -16.23
N THR A 110 0.05 -9.25 -16.39
CA THR A 110 -0.38 -8.66 -17.66
C THR A 110 0.73 -7.85 -18.30
N ASP A 111 0.88 -7.98 -19.61
CA ASP A 111 1.83 -7.18 -20.39
C ASP A 111 1.33 -5.72 -20.52
N PRO A 112 2.18 -4.73 -20.16
CA PRO A 112 1.85 -3.31 -20.23
C PRO A 112 1.43 -2.81 -21.62
N HIS A 113 1.96 -3.38 -22.70
CA HIS A 113 1.67 -2.98 -24.07
C HIS A 113 0.35 -3.58 -24.60
N HIS A 114 -0.04 -4.74 -24.08
CA HIS A 114 -1.26 -5.44 -24.51
C HIS A 114 -2.49 -5.04 -23.68
N ASP A 115 -2.35 -4.90 -22.36
CA ASP A 115 -3.45 -4.51 -21.46
C ASP A 115 -2.96 -3.51 -20.40
N PRO A 116 -2.84 -2.22 -20.77
CA PRO A 116 -2.23 -1.20 -19.92
C PRO A 116 -3.02 -0.92 -18.64
N LEU A 117 -4.35 -1.08 -18.68
CA LEU A 117 -5.20 -0.86 -17.50
C LEU A 117 -5.05 -2.01 -16.51
N SER A 118 -5.16 -3.26 -16.98
CA SER A 118 -4.97 -4.42 -16.10
C SER A 118 -3.55 -4.46 -15.54
N HIS A 119 -2.55 -4.02 -16.30
CA HIS A 119 -1.17 -3.89 -15.81
C HIS A 119 -1.05 -2.90 -14.66
N ALA A 120 -1.60 -1.68 -14.82
CA ALA A 120 -1.58 -0.68 -13.76
C ALA A 120 -2.34 -1.15 -12.51
N VAL A 121 -3.47 -1.86 -12.68
CA VAL A 121 -4.21 -2.48 -11.57
C VAL A 121 -3.36 -3.57 -10.90
N GLY A 122 -2.66 -4.41 -11.66
CA GLY A 122 -1.74 -5.40 -11.13
C GLY A 122 -0.61 -4.79 -10.31
N GLU A 123 -0.01 -3.69 -10.77
CA GLU A 123 1.00 -2.96 -10.00
C GLU A 123 0.42 -2.38 -8.69
N LEU A 124 -0.79 -1.82 -8.73
CA LEU A 124 -1.47 -1.34 -7.54
C LEU A 124 -1.72 -2.49 -6.53
N LEU A 125 -2.14 -3.65 -7.02
CA LEU A 125 -2.46 -4.84 -6.21
C LEU A 125 -1.23 -5.60 -5.71
N THR A 126 -0.05 -5.35 -6.27
CA THR A 126 1.23 -5.96 -5.82
C THR A 126 2.07 -5.02 -4.97
N CYS A 127 1.82 -3.70 -5.06
CA CYS A 127 2.53 -2.65 -4.33
C CYS A 127 1.78 -2.22 -3.05
N PRO A 128 2.18 -2.67 -1.85
CA PRO A 128 1.52 -2.29 -0.60
C PRO A 128 1.61 -0.78 -0.29
N PHE A 129 2.65 -0.11 -0.76
CA PHE A 129 2.80 1.35 -0.60
C PHE A 129 1.80 2.12 -1.45
N CYS A 130 1.62 1.69 -2.70
CA CYS A 130 0.67 2.26 -3.62
C CYS A 130 -0.75 2.06 -3.08
N MET A 131 -1.07 0.84 -2.62
CA MET A 131 -2.35 0.54 -1.99
C MET A 131 -2.55 1.26 -0.65
N ALA A 132 -1.47 1.57 0.09
CA ALA A 132 -1.54 2.38 1.32
C ALA A 132 -2.11 3.77 1.04
N GLN A 133 -1.76 4.41 -0.09
CA GLN A 133 -2.32 5.70 -0.46
C GLN A 133 -3.85 5.64 -0.63
N TRP A 134 -4.34 4.63 -1.35
CA TRP A 134 -5.78 4.44 -1.58
C TRP A 134 -6.54 4.11 -0.29
N THR A 135 -5.99 3.19 0.51
CA THR A 135 -6.61 2.79 1.78
C THR A 135 -6.63 3.93 2.81
N ALA A 136 -5.56 4.72 2.91
CA ALA A 136 -5.53 5.90 3.78
C ALA A 136 -6.60 6.91 3.39
N THR A 137 -6.70 7.26 2.09
CA THR A 137 -7.72 8.19 1.59
C THR A 137 -9.13 7.68 1.86
N ALA A 138 -9.39 6.38 1.65
CA ALA A 138 -10.68 5.78 1.94
C ALA A 138 -11.02 5.82 3.44
N LEU A 139 -10.08 5.49 4.32
CA LEU A 139 -10.29 5.51 5.77
C LEU A 139 -10.51 6.93 6.28
N VAL A 140 -9.72 7.91 5.85
CA VAL A 140 -9.89 9.32 6.20
C VAL A 140 -11.23 9.85 5.67
N GLY A 141 -11.56 9.57 4.41
CA GLY A 141 -12.85 9.94 3.82
C GLY A 141 -14.03 9.33 4.59
N ALA A 142 -13.93 8.06 4.98
CA ALA A 142 -14.93 7.40 5.82
C ALA A 142 -15.03 8.05 7.20
N HIS A 143 -13.92 8.51 7.80
CA HIS A 143 -13.95 9.25 9.06
C HIS A 143 -14.70 10.59 8.95
N LEU A 144 -14.64 11.26 7.79
CA LEU A 144 -15.39 12.49 7.54
C LEU A 144 -16.87 12.23 7.28
N VAL A 145 -17.20 11.20 6.49
CA VAL A 145 -18.59 10.94 6.06
C VAL A 145 -19.38 10.11 7.08
N ALA A 146 -18.74 9.15 7.73
CA ALA A 146 -19.35 8.12 8.57
C ALA A 146 -18.45 7.77 9.78
N PRO A 147 -18.23 8.71 10.72
CA PRO A 147 -17.19 8.62 11.75
C PRO A 147 -17.34 7.42 12.69
N ARG A 148 -18.57 6.99 13.01
CA ARG A 148 -18.81 5.84 13.90
C ARG A 148 -18.35 4.54 13.25
N GLN A 149 -18.72 4.34 11.99
CA GLN A 149 -18.36 3.16 11.21
C GLN A 149 -16.87 3.12 10.94
N ALA A 150 -16.27 4.26 10.58
CA ALA A 150 -14.83 4.36 10.34
C ALA A 150 -14.00 4.05 11.60
N ARG A 151 -14.44 4.52 12.78
CA ARG A 151 -13.81 4.17 14.07
C ARG A 151 -13.87 2.67 14.37
N LEU A 152 -14.97 2.00 14.04
CA LEU A 152 -15.08 0.55 14.20
C LEU A 152 -14.16 -0.20 13.23
N ALA A 153 -14.17 0.18 11.95
CA ALA A 153 -13.31 -0.44 10.94
C ALA A 153 -11.81 -0.29 11.27
N THR A 154 -11.38 0.92 11.63
CA THR A 154 -9.98 1.17 12.03
C THR A 154 -9.62 0.45 13.33
N ALA A 155 -10.53 0.33 14.29
CA ALA A 155 -10.32 -0.44 15.50
C ALA A 155 -10.10 -1.94 15.20
N VAL A 156 -10.94 -2.53 14.35
CA VAL A 156 -10.80 -3.94 13.94
C VAL A 156 -9.45 -4.17 13.25
N LEU A 157 -9.11 -3.35 12.25
CA LEU A 157 -7.83 -3.47 11.53
C LEU A 157 -6.62 -3.28 12.44
N THR A 158 -6.69 -2.34 13.40
CA THR A 158 -5.63 -2.11 14.38
C THR A 158 -5.50 -3.29 15.34
N ALA A 159 -6.61 -3.86 15.81
CA ALA A 159 -6.60 -5.03 16.67
C ALA A 159 -5.99 -6.25 15.96
N VAL A 160 -6.32 -6.48 14.69
CA VAL A 160 -5.71 -7.55 13.88
C VAL A 160 -4.22 -7.32 13.70
N ALA A 161 -3.79 -6.09 13.39
CA ALA A 161 -2.36 -5.78 13.30
C ALA A 161 -1.60 -6.06 14.60
N GLY A 162 -2.22 -5.77 15.75
CA GLY A 162 -1.70 -6.12 17.06
C GLY A 162 -1.63 -7.64 17.28
N ALA A 163 -2.66 -8.38 16.89
CA ALA A 163 -2.68 -9.83 16.96
C ALA A 163 -1.58 -10.45 16.08
N ASP A 164 -1.39 -9.97 14.85
CA ASP A 164 -0.33 -10.41 13.95
C ASP A 164 1.06 -10.18 14.57
N ALA A 165 1.28 -9.01 15.18
CA ALA A 165 2.52 -8.72 15.90
C ALA A 165 2.77 -9.71 17.06
N LEU A 166 1.73 -10.07 17.80
CA LEU A 166 1.82 -11.08 18.87
C LEU A 166 2.11 -12.48 18.30
N HIS A 167 1.49 -12.86 17.18
CA HIS A 167 1.79 -14.12 16.49
C HIS A 167 3.24 -14.18 16.02
N PHE A 168 3.76 -13.10 15.42
CA PHE A 168 5.16 -13.02 15.02
C PHE A 168 6.12 -13.06 16.21
N LEU A 169 5.78 -12.39 17.32
CA LEU A 169 6.57 -12.44 18.55
C LEU A 169 6.60 -13.86 19.12
N TYR A 170 5.45 -14.52 19.24
CA TYR A 170 5.35 -15.90 19.72
C TYR A 170 6.17 -16.86 18.86
N ALA A 171 6.02 -16.78 17.54
CA ALA A 171 6.79 -17.60 16.60
C ALA A 171 8.30 -17.32 16.68
N SER A 172 8.70 -16.09 17.01
CA SER A 172 10.11 -15.73 17.20
C SER A 172 10.67 -16.29 18.52
N LEU A 173 9.88 -16.26 19.60
CA LEU A 173 10.26 -16.80 20.91
C LEU A 173 10.38 -18.33 20.87
N ASP A 174 9.51 -19.03 20.15
CA ASP A 174 9.56 -20.49 20.02
C ASP A 174 10.83 -20.98 19.32
N ARG A 175 11.42 -20.17 18.44
CA ARG A 175 12.67 -20.46 17.74
C ARG A 175 13.92 -20.23 18.59
N LEU A 176 13.79 -19.66 19.80
CA LEU A 176 14.94 -19.44 20.67
C LEU A 176 15.49 -20.78 21.19
N PRO A 177 16.82 -20.94 21.30
CA PRO A 177 17.41 -22.10 21.93
C PRO A 177 16.90 -22.19 23.37
N LYS A 178 16.29 -23.33 23.73
CA LYS A 178 15.90 -23.58 25.13
C LYS A 178 17.18 -23.84 25.91
N SER A 179 17.51 -22.96 26.85
CA SER A 179 18.58 -23.19 27.82
C SER A 179 18.19 -24.38 28.69
N GLY A 180 18.82 -25.54 28.45
CA GLY A 180 18.79 -26.70 29.32
C GLY A 180 19.69 -26.52 30.53
#